data_AF-A0A9D4Q2W4-F1
#
_entry.id   AF-A0A9D4Q2W4-F1
#
_cell.length_a   1.000
_cell.length_b   1.000
_cell.length_c   1.000
_cell.angle_alpha   90.00
_cell.angle_beta   90.00
_cell.angle_gamma   90.00
#
_symmetry.space_group_name_H-M   'P 1'
#
loop_
_entity.id
_entity.type
_entity.pdbx_description
1 polymer ?
#
loop_
_entity_poly.entity_id
_entity_poly.type
_entity_poly.pdbx_seq_one_letter_code
_entity_poly.pdbx_strand_id
1 'polypeptide(L)'
;MICTDLESFRVVEREGFLQFVTVAVRGYQLPSRDDFSEKFLHGKVSALKAKISSSLAGAEYVCIALDLWTSRSTEGFLAVEATFVDSDFAAHTYLLSFTRLTGSHTCARIRCEYDATLLQWNIADKVLRVVTDNASSMIKAFAFTGWETEQDDDDDNFDDCPERFTKELLSEFH
;
A
#
# COMPACT_ATOMS: atom_id res chain seq x y z
N MET A 1 -16.77 -14.40 3.25
CA MET A 1 -17.16 -14.35 1.83
C MET A 1 -16.57 -13.14 1.15
N ILE A 2 -17.13 -11.92 1.25
CA ILE A 2 -16.65 -10.75 0.48
C ILE A 2 -15.14 -10.52 0.56
N CYS A 3 -14.58 -10.30 1.76
CA CYS A 3 -13.13 -10.12 1.91
C CYS A 3 -12.34 -11.43 1.82
N THR A 4 -12.96 -12.56 2.16
CA THR A 4 -12.32 -13.88 2.21
C THR A 4 -12.05 -14.42 0.81
N ASP A 5 -13.02 -14.24 -0.08
CA ASP A 5 -13.08 -14.80 -1.43
C ASP A 5 -12.84 -13.72 -2.50
N LEU A 6 -12.51 -12.49 -2.07
CA LEU A 6 -12.25 -11.32 -2.92
C LEU A 6 -13.42 -10.98 -3.87
N GLU A 7 -14.64 -11.13 -3.38
CA GLU A 7 -15.85 -10.86 -4.16
C GLU A 7 -16.13 -9.36 -4.28
N SER A 8 -16.72 -8.98 -5.42
CA SER A 8 -17.18 -7.60 -5.62
C SER A 8 -18.26 -7.24 -4.61
N PHE A 9 -18.21 -6.03 -4.04
CA PHE A 9 -19.31 -5.51 -3.20
C PHE A 9 -20.67 -5.50 -3.92
N ARG A 10 -20.68 -5.51 -5.25
CA ARG A 10 -21.91 -5.65 -6.06
C ARG A 10 -22.63 -6.98 -5.84
N VAL A 11 -22.01 -7.99 -5.22
CA VAL A 11 -22.65 -9.28 -4.95
C VAL A 11 -23.96 -9.12 -4.18
N VAL A 12 -24.04 -8.14 -3.27
CA VAL A 12 -25.24 -7.89 -2.46
C VAL A 12 -26.38 -7.21 -3.23
N GLU A 13 -26.10 -6.74 -4.44
CA GLU A 13 -27.08 -6.14 -5.36
C GLU A 13 -27.54 -7.14 -6.44
N ARG A 14 -26.91 -8.33 -6.53
CA ARG A 14 -27.25 -9.33 -7.56
C ARG A 14 -28.53 -10.07 -7.19
N GLU A 15 -29.46 -10.13 -8.14
CA GLU A 15 -30.79 -10.73 -7.94
C GLU A 15 -30.74 -12.17 -7.40
N GLY A 16 -29.91 -13.03 -7.98
CA GLY A 16 -29.79 -14.42 -7.51
C GLY A 16 -29.31 -14.53 -6.06
N PHE A 17 -28.40 -13.65 -5.64
CA PHE A 17 -27.92 -13.61 -4.25
C PHE A 17 -29.00 -13.07 -3.30
N LEU A 18 -29.74 -12.04 -3.72
CA LEU A 18 -30.88 -11.50 -2.98
C LEU A 18 -31.98 -12.56 -2.76
N GLN A 19 -32.34 -13.30 -3.81
CA GLN A 19 -33.30 -14.40 -3.72
C GLN A 19 -32.81 -15.49 -2.78
N PHE A 20 -31.54 -15.90 -2.92
CA PHE A 20 -30.92 -16.88 -2.04
C PHE A 20 -31.00 -16.47 -0.56
N VAL A 21 -30.57 -15.25 -0.23
CA VAL A 21 -30.58 -14.76 1.15
C VAL A 21 -32.00 -14.62 1.70
N THR A 22 -32.96 -14.18 0.88
CA THR A 22 -34.37 -14.05 1.28
C THR A 22 -34.98 -15.40 1.67
N VAL A 23 -34.63 -16.46 0.94
CA VAL A 23 -35.09 -17.84 1.23
C VAL A 23 -34.34 -18.42 2.43
N ALA A 24 -33.01 -18.24 2.49
CA ALA A 24 -32.16 -18.82 3.53
C ALA A 24 -32.40 -18.18 4.91
N VAL A 25 -32.58 -16.85 4.97
CA VAL A 25 -32.77 -16.09 6.21
C VAL A 25 -33.87 -15.06 6.00
N ARG A 26 -35.11 -15.48 6.26
CA ARG A 26 -36.30 -14.63 6.11
C ARG A 26 -36.20 -13.38 7.00
N GLY A 27 -36.45 -12.22 6.41
CA GLY A 27 -36.47 -10.93 7.11
C GLY A 27 -35.10 -10.26 7.30
N TYR A 28 -34.01 -10.91 6.92
CA TYR A 28 -32.68 -10.29 6.95
C TYR A 28 -32.58 -9.18 5.90
N GLN A 29 -32.17 -7.98 6.33
CA GLN A 29 -31.89 -6.87 5.42
C GLN A 29 -30.40 -6.89 5.08
N LEU A 30 -30.10 -7.12 3.81
CA LEU A 30 -28.72 -7.07 3.32
C LEU A 30 -28.22 -5.62 3.38
N PRO A 31 -26.98 -5.40 3.88
CA PRO A 31 -26.37 -4.09 3.78
C PRO A 31 -26.17 -3.70 2.31
N SER A 32 -26.22 -2.40 2.04
CA SER A 32 -25.95 -1.87 0.72
C SER A 32 -24.46 -2.00 0.37
N ARG A 33 -24.14 -1.87 -0.93
CA ARG A 33 -22.75 -1.78 -1.39
C ARG A 33 -21.99 -0.67 -0.66
N ASP A 34 -22.64 0.47 -0.44
CA ASP A 34 -22.03 1.63 0.19
C ASP A 34 -21.77 1.38 1.69
N ASP A 35 -22.64 0.62 2.37
CA ASP A 35 -22.36 0.14 3.73
C ASP A 35 -21.09 -0.71 3.77
N PHE A 36 -20.86 -1.57 2.77
CA PHE A 36 -19.63 -2.35 2.67
C PHE A 36 -18.39 -1.50 2.45
N SER A 37 -18.43 -0.54 1.51
CA SER A 37 -17.28 0.31 1.21
C SER A 37 -16.96 1.28 2.35
N GLU A 38 -17.96 1.94 2.93
CA GLU A 38 -17.74 3.06 3.85
C GLU A 38 -17.68 2.64 5.33
N LYS A 39 -18.33 1.54 5.71
CA LYS A 39 -18.41 1.11 7.12
C LYS A 39 -17.64 -0.17 7.36
N PHE A 40 -18.00 -1.24 6.66
CA PHE A 40 -17.43 -2.56 6.96
C PHE A 40 -15.96 -2.67 6.53
N LEU A 41 -15.61 -2.15 5.35
CA LEU A 41 -14.24 -2.20 4.85
C LEU A 41 -13.31 -1.38 5.74
N HIS A 42 -13.70 -0.16 6.12
CA HIS A 42 -12.90 0.70 6.99
C HIS A 42 -12.56 0.02 8.32
N GLY A 43 -13.55 -0.61 8.97
CA GLY A 43 -13.32 -1.36 10.21
C GLY A 43 -12.37 -2.55 10.01
N LYS A 44 -12.50 -3.28 8.89
CA LYS A 44 -11.61 -4.41 8.57
C LYS A 44 -10.17 -3.96 8.28
N VAL A 45 -10.01 -2.89 7.50
CA VAL A 45 -8.70 -2.31 7.18
C VAL A 45 -8.03 -1.77 8.43
N SER A 46 -8.76 -1.05 9.29
CA SER A 46 -8.22 -0.55 10.57
C SER A 46 -7.73 -1.69 11.47
N ALA A 47 -8.52 -2.75 11.64
CA ALA A 47 -8.12 -3.92 12.41
C ALA A 47 -6.89 -4.63 11.79
N LEU A 48 -6.81 -4.71 10.46
CA LEU A 48 -5.66 -5.28 9.76
C LEU A 48 -4.41 -4.41 9.93
N LYS A 49 -4.52 -3.08 9.78
CA LYS A 49 -3.42 -2.14 10.01
C LYS A 49 -2.88 -2.27 11.44
N ALA A 50 -3.75 -2.35 12.44
CA ALA A 50 -3.34 -2.56 13.83
C ALA A 50 -2.59 -3.90 14.03
N LYS A 51 -3.04 -4.98 13.37
CA LYS A 51 -2.35 -6.27 13.40
C LYS A 51 -0.97 -6.21 12.74
N ILE A 52 -0.87 -5.62 11.55
CA ILE A 52 0.41 -5.47 10.83
C ILE A 52 1.37 -4.60 11.65
N SER A 53 0.89 -3.49 12.21
CA SER A 53 1.70 -2.61 13.06
C SER A 53 2.26 -3.33 14.28
N SER A 54 1.42 -4.12 14.96
CA SER A 54 1.85 -4.96 16.08
C SER A 54 2.89 -6.01 15.66
N SER A 55 2.72 -6.60 14.47
CA SER A 55 3.65 -7.58 13.91
C SER A 55 5.01 -6.95 13.57
N LEU A 56 5.02 -5.78 12.92
CA LEU A 56 6.23 -5.02 12.58
C LEU A 56 6.94 -4.44 13.81
N ALA A 57 6.20 -4.12 14.87
CA ALA A 57 6.79 -3.66 16.13
C ALA A 57 7.73 -4.73 16.74
N GLY A 58 7.37 -6.02 16.60
CA GLY A 58 8.18 -7.15 17.04
C GLY A 58 9.33 -7.52 16.10
N ALA A 59 9.39 -6.99 14.88
CA ALA A 59 10.49 -7.23 13.96
C ALA A 59 11.76 -6.49 14.41
N GLU A 60 12.90 -7.19 14.40
CA GLU A 60 14.22 -6.58 14.64
C GLU A 60 14.70 -5.83 13.39
N TYR A 61 14.55 -6.47 12.23
CA TYR A 61 14.94 -5.94 10.93
C TYR A 61 13.87 -6.22 9.88
N VAL A 62 13.72 -5.33 8.91
CA VAL A 62 12.81 -5.48 7.78
C VAL A 62 13.55 -5.29 6.45
N CYS A 63 13.21 -6.12 5.46
CA CYS A 63 13.55 -5.92 4.07
C CYS A 63 12.37 -5.27 3.36
N ILE A 64 12.59 -4.17 2.67
CA ILE A 64 11.56 -3.49 1.89
C ILE A 64 11.70 -3.88 0.43
N ALA A 65 10.61 -4.24 -0.22
CA ALA A 65 10.53 -4.38 -1.66
C ALA A 65 9.65 -3.28 -2.24
N LEU A 66 10.08 -2.66 -3.33
CA LEU A 66 9.26 -1.73 -4.11
C LEU A 66 9.07 -2.28 -5.52
N ASP A 67 7.83 -2.24 -5.97
CA ASP A 67 7.45 -2.56 -7.34
C ASP A 67 6.70 -1.37 -7.94
N LEU A 68 7.13 -0.93 -9.12
CA LEU A 68 6.51 0.16 -9.87
C LEU A 68 6.16 -0.34 -11.25
N TRP A 69 4.88 -0.30 -11.57
CA TRP A 69 4.41 -0.67 -12.89
C TRP A 69 3.45 0.38 -13.43
N THR A 70 3.42 0.46 -14.76
CA THR A 70 2.42 1.25 -15.50
C THR A 70 1.32 0.32 -15.98
N SER A 71 0.08 0.63 -15.62
CA SER A 71 -1.08 -0.12 -16.07
C SER A 71 -1.32 0.05 -17.58
N ARG A 72 -2.21 -0.77 -18.12
CA ARG A 72 -2.68 -0.63 -19.51
C ARG A 72 -3.42 0.69 -19.77
N SER A 73 -3.94 1.33 -18.74
CA SER A 73 -4.55 2.66 -18.79
C SER A 73 -3.52 3.79 -18.63
N THR A 74 -2.22 3.50 -18.73
CA THR A 74 -1.11 4.47 -18.60
C THR A 74 -1.04 5.13 -17.21
N GLU A 75 -1.51 4.43 -16.18
CA GLU A 75 -1.47 4.90 -14.80
C GLU A 75 -0.36 4.15 -14.05
N GLY A 76 0.57 4.87 -13.44
CA GLY A 76 1.60 4.23 -12.62
C GLY A 76 1.13 3.91 -11.21
N PHE A 77 1.57 2.77 -10.71
CA PHE A 77 1.28 2.27 -9.37
C PHE A 77 2.56 1.83 -8.69
N LEU A 78 2.75 2.26 -7.45
CA LEU A 78 3.85 1.88 -6.59
C LEU A 78 3.32 1.02 -5.45
N ALA A 79 3.82 -0.21 -5.34
CA ALA A 79 3.64 -1.05 -4.16
C ALA A 79 4.90 -0.99 -3.29
N VAL A 80 4.69 -0.89 -1.98
CA VAL A 80 5.75 -1.01 -0.97
C VAL A 80 5.40 -2.18 -0.06
N GLU A 81 6.25 -3.19 -0.06
CA GLU A 81 6.10 -4.39 0.76
C GLU A 81 7.22 -4.48 1.80
N ALA A 82 6.91 -4.94 3.00
CA ALA A 82 7.89 -5.26 4.03
C ALA A 82 7.89 -6.75 4.30
N THR A 83 9.08 -7.35 4.32
CA THR A 83 9.30 -8.74 4.67
C THR A 83 10.29 -8.84 5.82
N PHE A 84 9.98 -9.66 6.83
CA PHE A 84 10.86 -9.95 7.95
C PHE A 84 10.70 -11.38 8.45
N VAL A 85 11.60 -11.80 9.33
CA VAL A 85 11.55 -13.09 10.01
C VAL A 85 11.36 -12.85 11.50
N ASP A 86 10.43 -13.56 12.12
CA ASP A 86 10.16 -13.44 13.55
C ASP A 86 11.05 -14.38 14.40
N SER A 87 10.85 -14.35 15.72
CA SER A 87 11.59 -15.18 16.68
C SER A 87 11.38 -16.69 16.50
N ASP A 88 10.28 -17.09 15.85
CA ASP A 88 9.95 -18.49 15.58
C ASP A 88 10.48 -18.93 14.20
N PHE A 89 11.34 -18.10 13.57
CA PHE A 89 11.87 -18.28 12.22
C PHE A 89 10.79 -18.34 11.13
N ALA A 90 9.62 -17.74 11.37
CA ALA A 90 8.58 -17.61 10.37
C ALA A 90 8.76 -16.32 9.57
N ALA A 91 8.70 -16.44 8.24
CA ALA A 91 8.72 -15.29 7.34
C ALA A 91 7.33 -14.65 7.25
N HIS A 92 7.29 -13.32 7.39
CA HIS A 92 6.09 -12.50 7.25
C HIS A 92 6.31 -11.48 6.15
N THR A 93 5.33 -11.35 5.25
CA THR A 93 5.32 -10.35 4.18
C THR A 93 4.01 -9.57 4.26
N TYR A 94 4.11 -8.25 4.25
CA TYR A 94 2.97 -7.35 4.30
C TYR A 94 3.09 -6.25 3.25
N LEU A 95 2.02 -6.05 2.48
CA LEU A 95 1.86 -4.86 1.65
C LEU A 95 1.56 -3.66 2.56
N LEU A 96 2.48 -2.70 2.61
CA LEU A 96 2.41 -1.54 3.49
C LEU A 96 1.72 -0.35 2.82
N SER A 97 1.99 -0.18 1.52
CA SER A 97 1.39 0.87 0.71
C SER A 97 1.16 0.39 -0.72
N PHE A 98 0.09 0.89 -1.32
CA PHE A 98 -0.26 0.70 -2.72
C PHE A 98 -0.80 2.04 -3.23
N THR A 99 0.07 2.82 -3.86
CA THR A 99 -0.25 4.19 -4.26
C THR A 99 -0.29 4.31 -5.77
N ARG A 100 -1.33 4.98 -6.29
CA ARG A 100 -1.34 5.45 -7.68
C ARG A 100 -0.49 6.72 -7.78
N LEU A 101 0.57 6.69 -8.57
CA LEU A 101 1.38 7.87 -8.88
C LEU A 101 0.72 8.67 -10.01
N THR A 102 0.27 9.89 -9.71
CA THR A 102 -0.39 10.79 -10.69
C THR A 102 0.58 11.84 -11.24
N GLY A 103 0.87 11.85 -12.54
CA GLY A 103 1.85 12.76 -13.15
C GLY A 103 3.19 12.08 -13.41
N SER A 104 4.28 12.85 -13.50
CA SER A 104 5.61 12.30 -13.78
C SER A 104 6.07 11.34 -12.68
N HIS A 105 6.49 10.14 -13.05
CA HIS A 105 7.03 9.11 -12.16
C HIS A 105 8.50 9.40 -11.79
N THR A 106 8.74 10.58 -11.23
CA THR A 106 10.08 11.06 -10.88
C THR A 106 10.65 10.25 -9.73
N CYS A 107 11.99 10.16 -9.67
CA CYS A 107 12.68 9.45 -8.59
C CYS A 107 12.34 10.05 -7.20
N ALA A 108 12.19 11.37 -7.13
CA ALA A 108 11.81 12.11 -5.93
C ALA A 108 10.45 11.65 -5.36
N ARG A 109 9.48 11.37 -6.22
CA ARG A 109 8.15 10.92 -5.80
C ARG A 109 8.16 9.49 -5.29
N ILE A 110 8.90 8.60 -5.94
CA ILE A 110 9.11 7.23 -5.45
C ILE A 110 9.72 7.28 -4.05
N ARG A 111 10.72 8.15 -3.85
CA ARG A 111 11.39 8.33 -2.58
C ARG A 111 10.47 8.90 -1.49
N CYS A 112 9.68 9.92 -1.83
CA CYS A 112 8.69 10.54 -0.95
C CYS A 112 7.65 9.51 -0.47
N GLU A 113 7.08 8.68 -1.35
CA GLU A 113 6.16 7.59 -0.96
C GLU A 113 6.82 6.55 -0.06
N TYR A 114 8.05 6.16 -0.39
CA TYR A 114 8.83 5.22 0.40
C TYR A 114 9.04 5.75 1.82
N ASP A 115 9.58 6.96 1.97
CA ASP A 115 9.87 7.56 3.28
C ASP A 115 8.57 7.80 4.08
N ALA A 116 7.49 8.23 3.42
CA ALA A 116 6.17 8.37 4.05
C ALA A 116 5.62 7.03 4.56
N THR A 117 5.78 5.95 3.78
CA THR A 117 5.38 4.59 4.18
C THR A 117 6.19 4.15 5.41
N LEU A 118 7.51 4.33 5.41
CA LEU A 118 8.33 3.94 6.57
C LEU A 118 7.96 4.71 7.84
N LEU A 119 7.65 6.00 7.71
CA LEU A 119 7.20 6.84 8.82
C LEU A 119 5.84 6.38 9.35
N GLN A 120 4.87 6.12 8.46
CA GLN A 120 3.53 5.66 8.84
C GLN A 120 3.57 4.38 9.66
N TRP A 121 4.47 3.45 9.31
CA TRP A 121 4.59 2.16 9.98
C TRP A 121 5.63 2.15 11.11
N ASN A 122 6.35 3.27 11.32
CA ASN A 122 7.41 3.43 12.32
C ASN A 122 8.48 2.32 12.23
N ILE A 123 9.03 2.13 11.03
CA ILE A 123 10.03 1.08 10.72
C ILE A 123 11.28 1.63 10.03
N ALA A 124 11.45 2.95 9.95
CA ALA A 124 12.57 3.57 9.23
C ALA A 124 13.95 3.14 9.77
N ASP A 125 14.06 2.98 11.09
CA ASP A 125 15.27 2.53 11.80
C ASP A 125 15.51 1.01 11.70
N LYS A 126 14.55 0.26 11.20
CA LYS A 126 14.61 -1.21 11.09
C LYS A 126 14.96 -1.70 9.70
N VAL A 127 15.04 -0.81 8.71
CA VAL A 127 15.27 -1.20 7.32
C VAL A 127 16.70 -1.73 7.15
N LEU A 128 16.81 -3.02 6.86
CA LEU A 128 18.08 -3.70 6.59
C LEU A 128 18.47 -3.62 5.11
N ARG A 129 17.48 -3.76 4.22
CA ARG A 129 17.69 -3.79 2.78
C ARG A 129 16.46 -3.26 2.05
N VAL A 130 16.71 -2.57 0.95
CA VAL A 130 15.70 -2.21 -0.04
C VAL A 130 15.96 -3.03 -1.31
N VAL A 131 14.90 -3.59 -1.87
CA VAL A 131 14.90 -4.37 -3.10
C VAL A 131 13.97 -3.66 -4.07
N THR A 132 14.48 -3.35 -5.25
CA THR A 132 13.70 -2.75 -6.35
C THR A 132 13.92 -3.58 -7.61
N ASP A 133 13.12 -3.32 -8.63
CA ASP A 133 13.48 -3.72 -9.98
C ASP A 133 14.69 -2.90 -10.51
N ASN A 134 15.12 -3.24 -11.73
CA ASN A 134 16.24 -2.58 -12.40
C ASN A 134 15.76 -1.44 -13.32
N ALA A 135 14.56 -0.89 -13.11
CA ALA A 135 14.09 0.26 -13.88
C ALA A 135 14.96 1.50 -13.56
N SER A 136 15.21 2.34 -14.56
CA SER A 136 16.06 3.52 -14.40
C SER A 136 15.55 4.47 -13.31
N SER A 137 14.24 4.65 -13.19
CA SER A 137 13.62 5.46 -12.14
C SER A 137 13.88 4.91 -10.73
N MET A 138 13.86 3.59 -10.56
CA MET A 138 14.16 2.92 -9.28
C MET A 138 15.63 3.02 -8.92
N ILE A 139 16.52 2.77 -9.90
CA ILE A 139 17.96 2.93 -9.71
C ILE A 139 18.28 4.37 -9.29
N LYS A 140 17.72 5.38 -9.96
CA LYS A 140 17.91 6.78 -9.59
C LYS A 140 17.36 7.09 -8.18
N ALA A 141 16.19 6.56 -7.82
CA ALA A 141 15.55 6.82 -6.51
C ALA A 141 16.32 6.24 -5.31
N PHE A 142 17.05 5.15 -5.51
CA PHE A 142 17.81 4.46 -4.46
C PHE A 142 19.31 4.41 -4.74
N ALA A 143 19.80 5.26 -5.65
CA ALA A 143 21.22 5.42 -5.91
C ALA A 143 21.94 5.81 -4.62
N PHE A 144 23.05 5.14 -4.33
CA PHE A 144 23.86 5.46 -3.17
C PHE A 144 24.49 6.84 -3.39
N THR A 145 24.25 7.77 -2.47
CA THR A 145 24.82 9.11 -2.54
C THR A 145 26.35 9.02 -2.55
N GLY A 146 26.97 9.41 -3.66
CA GLY A 146 28.42 9.36 -3.87
C GLY A 146 28.94 8.33 -4.87
N TRP A 147 28.07 7.55 -5.52
CA TRP A 147 28.43 6.73 -6.68
C TRP A 147 27.71 7.29 -7.92
N GLU A 148 28.41 8.15 -8.67
CA GLU A 148 27.90 8.71 -9.91
C GLU A 148 27.82 7.60 -10.99
N THR A 149 26.62 7.22 -11.37
CA THR A 149 26.37 6.66 -12.70
C THR A 149 26.21 7.83 -13.67
N GLU A 150 27.07 7.88 -14.68
CA GLU A 150 27.07 8.92 -15.71
C GLU A 150 25.68 9.06 -16.37
N GLN A 151 25.13 10.27 -16.25
CA GLN A 151 24.14 10.99 -17.06
C GLN A 151 22.85 10.30 -17.52
N ASP A 152 21.72 10.90 -17.10
CA ASP A 152 20.66 11.36 -18.02
C ASP A 152 20.04 12.63 -17.39
N ASP A 153 20.11 13.73 -18.15
CA ASP A 153 19.66 15.09 -17.81
C ASP A 153 18.13 15.21 -17.68
N ASP A 154 17.54 14.53 -16.71
CA ASP A 154 16.20 14.86 -16.22
C ASP A 154 16.35 15.66 -14.92
N ASP A 155 15.87 16.90 -14.97
CA ASP A 155 15.86 17.91 -13.91
C ASP A 155 14.90 17.48 -12.77
N ASP A 156 15.17 16.31 -12.14
CA ASP A 156 14.40 15.75 -11.05
C ASP A 156 14.66 16.57 -9.79
N ASN A 157 13.85 17.62 -9.61
CA ASN A 157 13.86 18.44 -8.41
C ASN A 157 13.46 17.57 -7.19
N PHE A 158 14.42 17.26 -6.33
CA PHE A 158 14.22 16.47 -5.10
C PHE A 158 13.25 17.13 -4.10
N ASP A 159 12.90 18.40 -4.31
CA ASP A 159 11.90 19.16 -3.53
C ASP A 159 10.44 18.94 -3.99
N ASP A 160 10.18 18.11 -5.00
CA ASP A 160 8.81 17.84 -5.50
C ASP A 160 8.09 16.72 -4.71
N CYS A 161 8.04 16.84 -3.38
CA CYS A 161 7.19 16.01 -2.52
C CYS A 161 5.88 16.79 -2.26
N PRO A 162 4.73 16.39 -2.82
CA PRO A 162 3.52 17.22 -2.79
C PRO A 162 3.04 17.47 -1.35
N GLU A 163 2.78 18.74 -1.00
CA GLU A 163 2.21 19.13 0.31
C GLU A 163 0.89 18.42 0.66
N ARG A 164 0.21 17.83 -0.34
CA ARG A 164 -1.03 17.07 -0.17
C ARG A 164 -0.84 15.80 0.68
N PHE A 165 0.34 15.18 0.64
CA PHE A 165 0.63 13.96 1.40
C PHE A 165 0.65 14.20 2.90
N THR A 166 1.11 15.37 3.36
CA THR A 166 1.10 15.69 4.79
C THR A 166 -0.32 15.93 5.31
N LYS A 167 -1.23 16.48 4.49
CA LYS A 167 -2.61 16.79 4.91
C LYS A 167 -3.57 15.60 4.84
N GLU A 168 -3.51 14.77 3.81
CA GLU A 168 -4.38 13.58 3.72
C GLU A 168 -4.00 12.53 4.78
N LEU A 169 -2.71 12.29 5.02
CA LEU A 169 -2.25 11.43 6.12
C LEU A 169 -2.69 11.98 7.49
N LEU A 170 -2.53 13.28 7.76
CA LEU A 170 -2.96 13.86 9.04
C LEU A 170 -4.49 13.90 9.21
N SER A 171 -5.25 13.99 8.11
CA SER A 171 -6.72 14.01 8.16
C SER A 171 -7.38 12.65 8.41
N GLU A 172 -6.67 11.54 8.15
CA GLU A 172 -7.12 10.19 8.55
C GLU A 172 -6.88 9.90 10.05
N PHE A 173 -6.29 10.85 10.80
CA PHE A 173 -5.91 10.68 12.21
C PHE A 173 -6.52 11.74 13.16
N HIS A 174 -7.63 12.39 12.79
CA HIS A 174 -8.50 13.12 13.72
C HIS A 174 -9.96 12.68 13.61
#